data_AF-A0A814EWJ9-F1
#
_entry.id   AF-A0A814EWJ9-F1
#
_cell.length_a   1.000
_cell.length_b   1.000
_cell.length_c   1.000
_cell.angle_alpha   90.00
_cell.angle_beta   90.00
_cell.angle_gamma   90.00
#
_symmetry.space_group_name_H-M   'P 1'
#
loop_
_entity.id
_entity.type
_entity.pdbx_description
1 polymer ?
#
loop_
_entity_poly.entity_id
_entity_poly.type
_entity_poly.pdbx_seq_one_letter_code
_entity_poly.pdbx_strand_id
1 'polypeptide(L)'
;MVLPPTPSAADLLRTYKLPALRRFAQNFLLDPRATSKFVACAGNIENKFVVEVGPGPGGITKQLFEHGAARVAAIEKDIRLFPALQTLSNAVDSRLRLYLGDILDFNIESVLPDDITTQRGSWESDESSSCSPIHLLGNLPFNIAIPLLIRWLKQVSTRSGPFSFGYRIPITICMQEAVAGRIVSDALMDQRGRLSIIFQNWFDCRVKHVFSGRAFVPAANVNVAVIQLIPLKRPLVEVSYDLLDKVTRVAFHTRNKKMGTTMGALFQEETRDDDTRELLHRAHLKSDTMCLTLTAEEFGHLAQIYGDIISRPRPIHEQLDRKINQNELTFELGETYVRPEKIKTKKKSKKDWDE
;
A
#
# COMPACT_ATOMS: atom_id res chain seq x y z
N MET A 1 27.52 -14.83 -17.44
CA MET A 1 27.86 -14.64 -18.86
C MET A 1 28.59 -13.31 -19.00
N VAL A 2 29.72 -13.25 -19.72
CA VAL A 2 30.45 -11.98 -19.91
C VAL A 2 29.84 -11.24 -21.10
N LEU A 3 29.32 -10.03 -20.86
CA LEU A 3 28.81 -9.16 -21.92
C LEU A 3 29.96 -8.69 -22.82
N PRO A 4 29.74 -8.46 -24.12
CA PRO A 4 30.73 -7.78 -24.95
C PRO A 4 31.04 -6.40 -24.36
N PRO A 5 32.25 -5.86 -24.59
CA PRO A 5 32.65 -4.58 -24.04
C PRO A 5 31.70 -3.47 -24.53
N THR A 6 30.90 -2.96 -23.60
CA THR A 6 29.97 -1.84 -23.81
C THR A 6 30.44 -0.61 -23.04
N PRO A 7 30.22 0.61 -23.56
CA PRO A 7 30.50 1.85 -22.83
C PRO A 7 29.82 1.85 -21.46
N SER A 8 30.41 2.53 -20.47
CA SER A 8 29.77 2.67 -19.17
C SER A 8 28.53 3.55 -19.28
N ALA A 9 27.60 3.43 -18.33
CA ALA A 9 26.44 4.32 -18.23
C ALA A 9 26.86 5.81 -18.17
N ALA A 10 27.97 6.11 -17.50
CA ALA A 10 28.52 7.47 -17.45
C ALA A 10 29.04 7.95 -18.81
N ASP A 11 29.68 7.07 -19.59
CA ASP A 11 30.16 7.38 -20.93
C ASP A 11 28.99 7.61 -21.90
N LEU A 12 27.93 6.80 -21.80
CA LEU A 12 26.73 6.98 -22.62
C LEU A 12 26.06 8.33 -22.34
N LEU A 13 25.92 8.73 -21.07
CA LEU A 13 25.37 10.03 -20.71
C LEU A 13 26.21 11.19 -21.27
N ARG A 14 27.55 11.07 -21.27
CA ARG A 14 28.45 12.08 -21.84
C ARG A 14 28.35 12.15 -23.36
N THR A 15 28.41 11.00 -24.03
CA THR A 15 28.36 10.88 -25.50
C THR A 15 27.07 11.47 -26.06
N TYR A 16 25.93 11.13 -25.46
CA TYR A 16 24.62 11.62 -25.89
C TYR A 16 24.23 12.97 -25.28
N LYS A 17 25.10 13.58 -24.45
CA LYS A 17 24.86 14.85 -23.75
C LYS A 17 23.52 14.86 -23.01
N LEU A 18 23.29 13.84 -22.18
CA LEU A 18 22.04 13.60 -21.48
C LEU A 18 22.17 14.01 -20.00
N PRO A 19 21.92 15.28 -19.63
CA PRO A 19 21.86 15.65 -18.23
C PRO A 19 20.61 15.06 -17.58
N ALA A 20 20.72 14.76 -16.29
CA ALA A 20 19.58 14.40 -15.47
C ALA A 20 18.57 15.55 -15.43
N LEU A 21 17.28 15.23 -15.58
CA LEU A 21 16.22 16.22 -15.55
C LEU A 21 15.51 16.26 -14.21
N ARG A 22 15.41 17.47 -13.65
CA ARG A 22 14.66 17.74 -12.42
C ARG A 22 13.18 17.36 -12.52
N ARG A 23 12.54 17.55 -13.69
CA ARG A 23 11.12 17.19 -13.92
C ARG A 23 10.83 15.70 -13.77
N PHE A 24 11.84 14.86 -13.98
CA PHE A 24 11.74 13.41 -13.80
C PHE A 24 12.36 12.94 -12.47
N ALA A 25 12.87 13.87 -11.65
CA ALA A 25 13.56 13.59 -10.39
C ALA A 25 14.62 12.47 -10.52
N GLN A 26 15.34 12.46 -11.65
CA GLN A 26 16.34 11.44 -11.97
C GLN A 26 17.58 11.57 -11.09
N ASN A 27 17.94 10.47 -10.42
CA ASN A 27 19.21 10.30 -9.72
C ASN A 27 19.81 8.97 -10.19
N PHE A 28 20.86 9.02 -11.00
CA PHE A 28 21.45 7.84 -11.62
C PHE A 28 22.50 7.20 -10.73
N LEU A 29 22.43 5.88 -10.56
CA LEU A 29 23.49 5.09 -9.95
C LEU A 29 24.47 4.66 -11.05
N LEU A 30 25.63 5.31 -11.11
CA LEU A 30 26.57 5.16 -12.23
C LEU A 30 27.78 4.26 -11.92
N ASP A 31 28.14 4.10 -10.64
CA ASP A 31 29.24 3.23 -10.23
C ASP A 31 28.87 1.75 -10.44
N PRO A 32 29.59 1.00 -11.30
CA PRO A 32 29.34 -0.41 -11.53
C PRO A 32 29.33 -1.27 -10.26
N ARG A 33 30.13 -0.92 -9.24
CA ARG A 33 30.14 -1.65 -7.97
C ARG A 33 28.85 -1.42 -7.20
N ALA A 34 28.31 -0.20 -7.24
CA ALA A 34 27.05 0.14 -6.59
C ALA A 34 25.85 -0.48 -7.31
N THR A 35 25.82 -0.46 -8.65
CA THR A 35 24.77 -1.12 -9.42
C THR A 35 24.83 -2.64 -9.27
N SER A 36 26.03 -3.24 -9.24
CA SER A 36 26.24 -4.66 -8.92
C SER A 36 25.70 -4.99 -7.54
N LYS A 37 26.01 -4.16 -6.53
CA LYS A 37 25.49 -4.31 -5.17
C LYS A 37 23.97 -4.20 -5.10
N PHE A 38 23.36 -3.30 -5.86
CA PHE A 38 21.91 -3.18 -5.98
C PHE A 38 21.28 -4.47 -6.53
N VAL A 39 21.81 -5.01 -7.63
CA VAL A 39 21.32 -6.25 -8.23
C VAL A 39 21.48 -7.43 -7.26
N ALA A 40 22.61 -7.52 -6.57
CA ALA A 40 22.80 -8.53 -5.53
C ALA A 40 21.77 -8.44 -4.38
N CYS A 41 21.23 -7.26 -4.08
CA CYS A 41 20.17 -7.11 -3.07
C CYS A 41 18.84 -7.73 -3.50
N ALA A 42 18.60 -7.90 -4.80
CA ALA A 42 17.44 -8.60 -5.33
C ALA A 42 17.47 -10.11 -5.02
N GLY A 43 18.63 -10.66 -4.64
CA GLY A 43 18.81 -12.10 -4.41
C GLY A 43 19.12 -12.83 -5.71
N ASN A 44 18.79 -14.13 -5.79
CA ASN A 44 19.06 -14.91 -6.98
C ASN A 44 18.11 -14.50 -8.12
N ILE A 45 18.67 -13.92 -9.18
CA ILE A 45 17.97 -13.57 -10.42
C ILE A 45 18.44 -14.38 -11.64
N GLU A 46 19.27 -15.39 -11.40
CA GLU A 46 19.77 -16.27 -12.45
C GLU A 46 18.60 -16.95 -13.17
N ASN A 47 18.64 -16.91 -14.50
CA ASN A 47 17.61 -17.42 -15.40
C ASN A 47 16.20 -16.82 -15.24
N LYS A 48 16.05 -15.70 -14.51
CA LYS A 48 14.75 -15.03 -14.35
C LYS A 48 14.46 -14.00 -15.44
N PHE A 49 13.17 -13.72 -15.63
CA PHE A 49 12.66 -12.57 -16.36
C PHE A 49 12.57 -11.36 -15.43
N VAL A 50 13.30 -10.30 -15.73
CA VAL A 50 13.33 -9.09 -14.90
C VAL A 50 12.54 -7.99 -15.58
N VAL A 51 11.63 -7.36 -14.84
CA VAL A 51 11.03 -6.08 -15.24
C VAL A 51 11.75 -4.98 -14.51
N GLU A 52 12.54 -4.19 -15.25
CA GLU A 52 13.24 -3.02 -14.73
C GLU A 52 12.42 -1.77 -15.04
N VAL A 53 12.03 -1.06 -13.98
CA VAL A 53 11.31 0.20 -14.09
C VAL A 53 12.29 1.36 -13.95
N GLY A 54 12.29 2.27 -14.93
CA GLY A 54 13.18 3.44 -14.95
C GLY A 54 14.65 3.05 -15.02
N PRO A 55 15.09 2.33 -16.07
CA PRO A 55 16.47 1.87 -16.23
C PRO A 55 17.48 3.03 -16.31
N GLY A 56 17.03 4.25 -16.64
CA GLY A 56 17.91 5.39 -16.77
C GLY A 56 18.92 5.17 -17.91
N PRO A 57 20.22 5.42 -17.71
CA PRO A 57 21.26 5.13 -18.68
C PRO A 57 21.62 3.63 -18.80
N GLY A 58 20.94 2.75 -18.07
CA GLY A 58 21.12 1.29 -18.17
C GLY A 58 22.26 0.71 -17.32
N GLY A 59 22.73 1.44 -16.30
CA GLY A 59 23.78 0.97 -15.40
C GLY A 59 23.36 -0.26 -14.57
N ILE A 60 22.11 -0.29 -14.12
CA ILE A 60 21.52 -1.46 -13.44
C ILE A 60 21.18 -2.54 -14.47
N THR A 61 20.59 -2.16 -15.61
CA THR A 61 20.29 -3.07 -16.73
C THR A 61 21.48 -3.94 -17.13
N LYS A 62 22.66 -3.34 -17.28
CA LYS A 62 23.90 -4.08 -17.58
C LYS A 62 24.21 -5.13 -16.50
N GLN A 63 24.11 -4.74 -15.23
CA GLN A 63 24.39 -5.63 -14.10
C GLN A 63 23.39 -6.78 -13.96
N LEU A 64 22.12 -6.61 -14.38
CA LEU A 64 21.14 -7.70 -14.40
C LEU A 64 21.62 -8.87 -15.25
N PHE A 65 22.15 -8.60 -16.44
CA PHE A 65 22.68 -9.64 -17.33
C PHE A 65 24.00 -10.24 -16.81
N GLU A 66 24.87 -9.43 -16.19
CA GLU A 66 26.09 -9.93 -15.55
C GLU A 66 25.77 -10.89 -14.37
N HIS A 67 24.64 -10.68 -13.69
CA HIS A 67 24.11 -11.56 -12.64
C HIS A 67 23.23 -12.70 -13.17
N GLY A 68 23.16 -12.91 -14.48
CA GLY A 68 22.53 -14.08 -15.08
C GLY A 68 21.03 -13.97 -15.34
N ALA A 69 20.45 -12.77 -15.34
CA ALA A 69 19.07 -12.60 -15.81
C ALA A 69 18.91 -13.16 -17.24
N ALA A 70 17.88 -13.97 -17.46
CA ALA A 70 17.63 -14.56 -18.78
C ALA A 70 17.16 -13.50 -19.77
N ARG A 71 16.22 -12.66 -19.34
CA ARG A 71 15.52 -11.67 -20.15
C ARG A 71 15.18 -10.46 -19.29
N VAL A 72 15.24 -9.27 -19.87
CA VAL A 72 14.89 -8.01 -19.18
C VAL A 72 13.90 -7.23 -20.04
N ALA A 73 12.80 -6.78 -19.43
CA ALA A 73 11.93 -5.74 -19.97
C ALA A 73 12.19 -4.44 -19.22
N ALA A 74 12.70 -3.42 -19.91
CA ALA A 74 13.03 -2.14 -19.33
C ALA A 74 12.01 -1.08 -19.76
N ILE A 75 11.31 -0.50 -18.79
CA ILE A 75 10.24 0.49 -19.01
C ILE A 75 10.80 1.87 -18.64
N GLU A 76 11.05 2.72 -19.64
CA GLU A 76 11.62 4.05 -19.47
C GLU A 76 10.63 5.12 -19.95
N LYS A 77 10.46 6.19 -19.18
CA LYS A 77 9.56 7.30 -19.51
C LYS A 77 10.29 8.36 -20.34
N ASP A 78 11.58 8.57 -20.10
CA ASP A 78 12.38 9.58 -20.77
C ASP A 78 12.98 9.03 -22.07
N ILE A 79 12.31 9.31 -23.19
CA ILE A 79 12.72 8.89 -24.53
C ILE A 79 14.17 9.26 -24.89
N ARG A 80 14.75 10.29 -24.26
CA ARG A 80 16.12 10.73 -24.55
C ARG A 80 17.17 9.71 -24.13
N LEU A 81 16.84 8.80 -23.21
CA LEU A 81 17.73 7.73 -22.74
C LEU A 81 17.71 6.50 -23.65
N PHE A 82 16.78 6.41 -24.60
CA PHE A 82 16.67 5.26 -25.50
C PHE A 82 17.93 5.00 -26.33
N PRO A 83 18.65 5.99 -26.89
CA PRO A 83 19.90 5.73 -27.61
C PRO A 83 20.95 4.98 -26.76
N ALA A 84 21.08 5.35 -25.48
CA ALA A 84 21.96 4.68 -24.54
C ALA A 84 21.49 3.23 -24.26
N LEU A 85 20.20 3.04 -24.00
CA LEU A 85 19.61 1.73 -23.78
C LEU A 85 19.66 0.84 -25.03
N GLN A 86 19.55 1.41 -26.23
CA GLN A 86 19.63 0.68 -27.49
C GLN A 86 21.04 0.14 -27.73
N THR A 87 22.07 0.88 -27.31
CA THR A 87 23.45 0.40 -27.36
C THR A 87 23.63 -0.85 -26.49
N LEU A 88 23.00 -0.88 -25.31
CA LEU A 88 22.98 -2.08 -24.46
C LEU A 88 22.13 -3.20 -25.07
N SER A 89 20.98 -2.87 -25.65
CA SER A 89 20.08 -3.84 -26.31
C SER A 89 20.80 -4.58 -27.43
N ASN A 90 21.52 -3.86 -28.29
CA ASN A 90 22.31 -4.45 -29.37
C ASN A 90 23.45 -5.37 -28.87
N ALA A 91 23.91 -5.17 -27.62
CA ALA A 91 24.97 -5.99 -27.02
C ALA A 91 24.46 -7.27 -26.34
N VAL A 92 23.14 -7.40 -26.14
CA VAL A 92 22.51 -8.55 -25.46
C VAL A 92 21.47 -9.27 -26.31
N ASP A 93 21.45 -8.93 -27.61
CA ASP A 93 20.52 -9.43 -28.61
C ASP A 93 19.05 -9.23 -28.17
N SER A 94 18.19 -10.22 -28.44
CA SER A 94 16.75 -10.18 -28.17
C SER A 94 16.37 -10.30 -26.68
N ARG A 95 17.35 -10.35 -25.77
CA ARG A 95 17.12 -10.54 -24.33
C ARG A 95 16.74 -9.26 -23.60
N LEU A 96 17.06 -8.08 -24.14
CA LEU A 96 16.59 -6.80 -23.61
C LEU A 96 15.49 -6.23 -24.50
N ARG A 97 14.31 -6.02 -23.93
CA ARG A 97 13.20 -5.33 -24.60
C ARG A 97 12.97 -3.97 -23.94
N LEU A 98 12.96 -2.93 -24.75
CA LEU A 98 12.78 -1.55 -24.30
C LEU A 98 11.34 -1.11 -24.56
N TYR A 99 10.72 -0.51 -23.55
CA TYR A 99 9.35 -0.02 -23.61
C TYR A 99 9.32 1.45 -23.18
N LEU A 100 8.68 2.29 -24.00
CA LEU A 100 8.47 3.70 -23.68
C LEU A 100 7.15 3.84 -22.93
N GLY A 101 7.18 4.32 -21.69
CA GLY A 101 5.95 4.51 -20.92
C GLY A 101 6.15 5.02 -19.50
N ASP A 102 5.09 5.60 -18.94
CA ASP A 102 5.01 5.89 -17.51
C ASP A 102 4.56 4.65 -16.77
N ILE A 103 5.38 4.15 -15.85
CA ILE A 103 5.06 2.95 -15.08
C ILE A 103 3.74 3.04 -14.31
N LEU A 104 3.33 4.24 -13.88
CA LEU A 104 2.08 4.42 -13.14
C LEU A 104 0.84 4.08 -13.98
N ASP A 105 0.94 4.20 -15.30
CA ASP A 105 -0.12 3.89 -16.26
C ASP A 105 0.19 2.64 -17.10
N PHE A 106 1.44 2.17 -17.08
CA PHE A 106 1.89 1.05 -17.89
C PHE A 106 1.34 -0.29 -17.38
N ASN A 107 0.82 -1.09 -18.32
CA ASN A 107 0.36 -2.45 -18.09
C ASN A 107 1.56 -3.43 -18.13
N ILE A 108 2.00 -3.87 -16.95
CA ILE A 108 3.15 -4.79 -16.83
C ILE A 108 2.81 -6.16 -17.43
N GLU A 109 1.55 -6.61 -17.35
CA GLU A 109 1.15 -7.89 -17.94
C GLU A 109 1.43 -7.96 -19.44
N SER A 110 1.37 -6.83 -20.14
CA SER A 110 1.62 -6.76 -21.59
C SER A 110 3.06 -7.05 -22.01
N VAL A 111 4.01 -7.00 -21.07
CA VAL A 111 5.43 -7.28 -21.34
C VAL A 111 5.88 -8.61 -20.79
N LEU A 112 5.02 -9.30 -20.04
CA LEU A 112 5.34 -10.61 -19.52
C LEU A 112 5.40 -11.63 -20.66
N PRO A 113 6.38 -12.54 -20.66
CA PRO A 113 6.49 -13.55 -21.70
C PRO A 113 5.36 -14.58 -21.68
N ASP A 114 4.93 -15.03 -22.87
CA ASP A 114 3.89 -16.05 -23.03
C ASP A 114 4.25 -17.37 -22.32
N ASP A 115 5.53 -17.74 -22.31
CA ASP A 115 6.04 -18.92 -21.61
C ASP A 115 5.80 -18.85 -20.09
N ILE A 116 5.84 -17.65 -19.51
CA ILE A 116 5.61 -17.42 -18.08
C ILE A 116 4.11 -17.24 -17.78
N THR A 117 3.35 -16.58 -18.66
CA THR A 117 1.92 -16.33 -18.43
C THR A 117 1.06 -17.57 -18.67
N THR A 118 1.49 -18.48 -19.55
CA THR A 118 0.81 -19.75 -19.83
C THR A 118 1.04 -20.77 -18.71
N GLN A 119 2.25 -20.81 -18.15
CA GLN A 119 2.55 -21.62 -16.98
C GLN A 119 2.02 -20.90 -15.73
N ARG A 120 0.89 -21.37 -15.18
CA ARG A 120 0.40 -20.81 -13.91
C ARG A 120 1.31 -21.23 -12.76
N GLY A 121 1.76 -20.26 -11.98
CA GLY A 121 2.46 -20.49 -10.73
C GLY A 121 1.52 -21.02 -9.65
N SER A 122 2.10 -21.58 -8.58
CA SER A 122 1.38 -21.92 -7.35
C SER A 122 1.71 -20.90 -6.26
N TRP A 123 0.72 -20.12 -5.85
CA TRP A 123 0.91 -19.07 -4.84
C TRP A 123 1.34 -19.66 -3.48
N GLU A 124 0.82 -20.85 -3.17
CA GLU A 124 1.06 -21.52 -1.89
C GLU A 124 2.40 -22.28 -1.82
N SER A 125 3.16 -22.36 -2.91
CA SER A 125 4.42 -23.10 -2.92
C SER A 125 5.40 -22.57 -1.87
N ASP A 126 6.10 -23.48 -1.20
CA ASP A 126 7.03 -23.14 -0.12
C ASP A 126 8.30 -22.41 -0.59
N GLU A 127 8.54 -22.38 -1.90
CA GLU A 127 9.70 -21.79 -2.55
C GLU A 127 9.60 -20.26 -2.63
N SER A 128 9.64 -19.62 -1.46
CA SER A 128 9.29 -18.22 -1.21
C SER A 128 10.17 -17.15 -1.88
N SER A 129 11.13 -17.50 -2.74
CA SER A 129 12.02 -16.53 -3.40
C SER A 129 12.72 -17.08 -4.65
N SER A 130 12.99 -18.39 -4.67
CA SER A 130 13.79 -19.01 -5.73
C SER A 130 12.99 -19.35 -6.99
N CYS A 131 11.66 -19.47 -6.91
CA CYS A 131 10.87 -20.04 -8.01
C CYS A 131 9.87 -19.09 -8.68
N SER A 132 9.81 -17.81 -8.30
CA SER A 132 9.15 -16.86 -9.20
C SER A 132 10.05 -16.65 -10.42
N PRO A 133 9.56 -16.92 -11.65
CA PRO A 133 10.33 -16.66 -12.86
C PRO A 133 10.43 -15.15 -13.14
N ILE A 134 9.72 -14.30 -12.39
CA ILE A 134 9.68 -12.85 -12.56
C ILE A 134 10.32 -12.16 -11.36
N HIS A 135 11.00 -11.04 -11.60
CA HIS A 135 11.41 -10.10 -10.55
C HIS A 135 11.14 -8.66 -10.99
N LEU A 136 10.53 -7.84 -10.13
CA LEU A 136 10.31 -6.42 -10.39
C LEU A 136 11.41 -5.59 -9.73
N LEU A 137 12.16 -4.81 -10.50
CA LEU A 137 13.23 -3.94 -10.00
C LEU A 137 13.06 -2.49 -10.45
N GLY A 138 13.62 -1.55 -9.69
CA GLY A 138 13.71 -0.17 -10.16
C GLY A 138 14.43 0.78 -9.20
N ASN A 139 15.21 1.70 -9.78
CA ASN A 139 15.77 2.84 -9.05
C ASN A 139 14.87 4.07 -9.29
N LEU A 140 13.73 4.10 -8.61
CA LEU A 140 12.67 5.05 -8.92
C LEU A 140 12.77 6.34 -8.12
N PRO A 141 12.37 7.47 -8.72
CA PRO A 141 12.10 8.68 -7.97
C PRO A 141 11.07 8.45 -6.86
N PHE A 142 11.28 9.08 -5.71
CA PHE A 142 10.50 8.80 -4.50
C PHE A 142 9.01 9.12 -4.62
N ASN A 143 8.67 10.15 -5.40
CA ASN A 143 7.29 10.53 -5.68
C ASN A 143 6.53 9.49 -6.52
N ILE A 144 7.25 8.63 -7.25
CA ILE A 144 6.68 7.56 -8.08
C ILE A 144 6.70 6.23 -7.34
N ALA A 145 7.74 5.97 -6.55
CA ALA A 145 7.94 4.71 -5.85
C ALA A 145 6.76 4.32 -4.94
N ILE A 146 6.26 5.24 -4.10
CA ILE A 146 5.20 4.93 -3.13
C ILE A 146 3.84 4.66 -3.80
N PRO A 147 3.34 5.51 -4.72
CA PRO A 147 2.13 5.18 -5.47
C PRO A 147 2.21 3.84 -6.21
N LEU A 148 3.37 3.53 -6.82
CA LEU A 148 3.58 2.26 -7.51
C LEU A 148 3.55 1.07 -6.55
N LEU A 149 4.24 1.17 -5.41
CA LEU A 149 4.20 0.11 -4.39
C LEU A 149 2.79 -0.11 -3.84
N ILE A 150 2.01 0.95 -3.62
CA ILE A 150 0.62 0.83 -3.18
C ILE A 150 -0.23 0.15 -4.26
N ARG A 151 -0.02 0.46 -5.54
CA ARG A 151 -0.69 -0.22 -6.67
C ARG A 151 -0.37 -1.71 -6.65
N TRP A 152 0.91 -2.08 -6.53
CA TRP A 152 1.31 -3.49 -6.45
C TRP A 152 0.78 -4.19 -5.19
N LEU A 153 0.74 -3.51 -4.04
CA LEU A 153 0.14 -4.05 -2.82
C LEU A 153 -1.34 -4.37 -3.02
N LYS A 154 -2.11 -3.46 -3.63
CA LYS A 154 -3.51 -3.72 -3.99
C LYS A 154 -3.64 -4.92 -4.93
N GLN A 155 -2.76 -5.02 -5.92
CA GLN A 155 -2.75 -6.13 -6.87
C GLN A 155 -2.39 -7.46 -6.20
N VAL A 156 -1.47 -7.47 -5.23
CA VAL A 156 -1.18 -8.64 -4.39
C VAL A 156 -2.40 -9.02 -3.53
N SER A 157 -3.00 -8.06 -2.84
CA SER A 157 -4.19 -8.27 -1.99
C SER A 157 -5.37 -8.87 -2.77
N THR A 158 -5.54 -8.49 -4.04
CA THR A 158 -6.63 -8.95 -4.90
C THR A 158 -6.22 -10.07 -5.86
N ARG A 159 -4.96 -10.52 -5.82
CA ARG A 159 -4.35 -11.46 -6.79
C ARG A 159 -4.64 -11.06 -8.25
N SER A 160 -4.49 -9.77 -8.54
CA SER A 160 -4.73 -9.19 -9.87
C SER A 160 -3.42 -8.69 -10.51
N GLY A 161 -3.53 -8.19 -11.74
CA GLY A 161 -2.38 -7.65 -12.47
C GLY A 161 -1.28 -8.70 -12.72
N PRO A 162 0.01 -8.37 -12.53
CA PRO A 162 1.09 -9.32 -12.71
C PRO A 162 1.07 -10.46 -11.68
N PHE A 163 0.34 -10.31 -10.58
CA PHE A 163 0.21 -11.34 -9.54
C PHE A 163 -0.92 -12.35 -9.83
N SER A 164 -1.74 -12.12 -10.88
CA SER A 164 -2.84 -13.01 -11.28
C SER A 164 -2.37 -14.37 -11.83
N PHE A 165 -1.11 -14.47 -12.25
CA PHE A 165 -0.50 -15.69 -12.77
C PHE A 165 -0.10 -16.70 -11.67
N GLY A 166 -0.40 -16.42 -10.40
CA GLY A 166 -0.13 -17.33 -9.27
C GLY A 166 1.28 -17.24 -8.71
N TYR A 167 2.12 -16.31 -9.20
CA TYR A 167 3.47 -16.10 -8.71
C TYR A 167 3.53 -15.03 -7.61
N ARG A 168 4.28 -15.33 -6.54
CA ARG A 168 4.69 -14.34 -5.53
C ARG A 168 5.92 -13.58 -6.03
N ILE A 169 5.69 -12.62 -6.92
CA ILE A 169 6.75 -11.87 -7.60
C ILE A 169 7.48 -10.96 -6.60
N PRO A 170 8.80 -11.14 -6.36
CA PRO A 170 9.56 -10.24 -5.51
C PRO A 170 9.72 -8.86 -6.14
N ILE A 171 9.72 -7.84 -5.30
CA ILE A 171 9.92 -6.44 -5.68
C ILE A 171 11.21 -5.94 -5.01
N THR A 172 12.09 -5.28 -5.75
CA THR A 172 13.32 -4.67 -5.20
C THR A 172 13.52 -3.27 -5.75
N ILE A 173 13.36 -2.27 -4.90
CA ILE A 173 13.43 -0.87 -5.33
C ILE A 173 14.30 -0.02 -4.41
N CYS A 174 14.85 1.06 -4.96
CA CYS A 174 15.47 2.12 -4.19
C CYS A 174 14.40 3.13 -3.70
N MET A 175 14.55 3.60 -2.46
CA MET A 175 13.79 4.74 -1.93
C MET A 175 14.57 5.46 -0.84
N GLN A 176 14.09 6.62 -0.36
CA GLN A 176 14.73 7.31 0.76
C GLN A 176 14.78 6.41 1.98
N GLU A 177 15.90 6.43 2.70
CA GLU A 177 16.10 5.62 3.91
C GLU A 177 14.97 5.83 4.94
N ALA A 178 14.56 7.08 5.18
CA ALA A 178 13.46 7.39 6.09
C ALA A 178 12.12 6.77 5.66
N VAL A 179 11.85 6.69 4.36
CA VAL A 179 10.63 6.11 3.81
C VAL A 179 10.69 4.58 3.89
N ALA A 180 11.83 3.98 3.56
CA ALA A 180 12.05 2.54 3.75
C ALA A 180 11.88 2.14 5.22
N GLY A 181 12.43 2.95 6.14
CA GLY A 181 12.25 2.79 7.58
C GLY A 181 10.79 2.72 7.97
N ARG A 182 9.92 3.55 7.37
CA ARG A 182 8.46 3.51 7.62
C ARG A 182 7.77 2.25 7.13
N ILE A 183 8.33 1.53 6.16
CA ILE A 183 7.75 0.27 5.65
C ILE A 183 8.19 -0.91 6.52
N VAL A 184 9.46 -0.94 6.95
CA VAL A 184 10.02 -2.08 7.69
C VAL A 184 9.90 -1.99 9.20
N SER A 185 9.51 -0.83 9.75
CA SER A 185 9.43 -0.62 11.20
C SER A 185 8.42 -1.52 11.90
N ASP A 186 8.86 -2.21 12.94
CA ASP A 186 8.00 -3.00 13.83
C ASP A 186 7.30 -2.13 14.89
N ALA A 187 6.49 -2.74 15.76
CA ALA A 187 5.84 -2.11 16.91
C ALA A 187 6.87 -1.37 17.78
N LEU A 188 6.46 -0.24 18.37
CA LEU A 188 7.31 0.60 19.23
C LEU A 188 8.51 1.29 18.56
N MET A 189 8.78 1.05 17.27
CA MET A 189 9.85 1.74 16.55
C MET A 189 9.45 3.16 16.12
N ASP A 190 10.42 4.09 16.16
CA ASP A 190 10.19 5.53 15.86
C ASP A 190 9.73 5.82 14.42
N GLN A 191 10.05 4.96 13.45
CA GLN A 191 9.62 5.17 12.07
C GLN A 191 8.29 4.45 11.78
N ARG A 192 7.67 3.76 12.75
CA ARG A 192 6.39 3.07 12.55
C ARG A 192 5.30 4.04 12.10
N GLY A 193 4.50 3.58 11.13
CA GLY A 193 3.41 4.36 10.56
C GLY A 193 2.39 3.49 9.85
N ARG A 194 1.43 4.16 9.20
CA ARG A 194 0.44 3.52 8.31
C ARG A 194 1.08 2.56 7.32
N LEU A 195 2.19 2.97 6.69
CA LEU A 195 2.89 2.17 5.68
C LEU A 195 3.45 0.86 6.25
N SER A 196 3.88 0.84 7.52
CA SER A 196 4.43 -0.37 8.13
C SER A 196 3.38 -1.47 8.14
N ILE A 197 2.20 -1.14 8.67
CA ILE A 197 1.11 -2.10 8.87
C ILE A 197 0.57 -2.60 7.55
N ILE A 198 0.27 -1.69 6.60
CA ILE A 198 -0.31 -2.12 5.32
C ILE A 198 0.68 -2.99 4.54
N PHE A 199 1.98 -2.67 4.51
CA PHE A 199 2.93 -3.49 3.74
C PHE A 199 3.21 -4.82 4.43
N GLN A 200 3.46 -4.81 5.74
CA GLN A 200 3.75 -6.02 6.51
C GLN A 200 2.60 -7.02 6.48
N ASN A 201 1.35 -6.58 6.33
CA ASN A 201 0.21 -7.48 6.22
C ASN A 201 0.29 -8.38 4.98
N TRP A 202 0.86 -7.94 3.85
CA TRP A 202 0.94 -8.74 2.62
C TRP A 202 2.36 -9.10 2.18
N PHE A 203 3.40 -8.48 2.76
CA PHE A 203 4.78 -8.65 2.34
C PHE A 203 5.74 -8.89 3.51
N ASP A 204 6.70 -9.77 3.29
CA ASP A 204 7.96 -9.77 4.03
C ASP A 204 8.82 -8.60 3.52
N CYS A 205 9.00 -7.59 4.37
CA CYS A 205 9.63 -6.32 4.02
C CYS A 205 11.02 -6.22 4.66
N ARG A 206 12.06 -6.05 3.83
CA ARG A 206 13.45 -6.02 4.32
C ARG A 206 14.25 -4.90 3.67
N VAL A 207 14.97 -4.13 4.48
CA VAL A 207 16.05 -3.27 3.97
C VAL A 207 17.28 -4.15 3.73
N LYS A 208 17.74 -4.21 2.49
CA LYS A 208 18.87 -5.06 2.08
C LYS A 208 20.19 -4.30 2.11
N HIS A 209 20.16 -3.00 1.84
CA HIS A 209 21.33 -2.14 1.82
C HIS A 209 20.94 -0.67 1.91
N VAL A 210 21.87 0.18 2.34
CA VAL A 210 21.73 1.64 2.34
C VAL A 210 22.93 2.25 1.64
N PHE A 211 22.66 2.99 0.56
CA PHE A 211 23.64 3.80 -0.15
C PHE A 211 23.65 5.23 0.40
N SER A 212 24.84 5.83 0.45
CA SER A 212 24.95 7.27 0.63
C SER A 212 24.31 8.00 -0.57
N GLY A 213 23.62 9.11 -0.33
CA GLY A 213 23.07 9.95 -1.40
C GLY A 213 24.13 10.45 -2.41
N ARG A 214 25.41 10.50 -2.00
CA ARG A 214 26.56 10.85 -2.84
C ARG A 214 26.90 9.79 -3.90
N ALA A 215 26.38 8.57 -3.78
CA ALA A 215 26.58 7.51 -4.77
C ALA A 215 25.79 7.76 -6.07
N PHE A 216 24.84 8.71 -6.06
CA PHE A 216 23.98 9.03 -7.19
C PHE A 216 24.43 10.31 -7.90
N VAL A 217 24.05 10.41 -9.18
CA VAL A 217 24.29 11.59 -10.01
C VAL A 217 22.98 12.08 -10.63
N PRO A 218 22.51 13.29 -10.27
CA PRO A 218 23.02 14.19 -9.26
C PRO A 218 22.97 13.57 -7.85
N ALA A 219 23.79 14.10 -6.94
CA ALA A 219 23.82 13.61 -5.56
C ALA A 219 22.47 13.85 -4.88
N ALA A 220 21.92 12.81 -4.26
CA ALA A 220 20.73 12.94 -3.44
C ALA A 220 21.10 13.57 -2.09
N ASN A 221 20.22 14.42 -1.57
CA ASN A 221 20.40 15.08 -0.26
C ASN A 221 20.22 14.13 0.94
N VAL A 222 19.75 12.92 0.68
CA VAL A 222 19.42 11.91 1.70
C VAL A 222 19.97 10.56 1.28
N ASN A 223 20.19 9.69 2.25
CA ASN A 223 20.53 8.30 1.98
C ASN A 223 19.40 7.56 1.27
N VAL A 224 19.78 6.56 0.48
CA VAL A 224 18.87 5.76 -0.34
C VAL A 224 18.99 4.31 0.11
N ALA A 225 17.88 3.75 0.59
CA ALA A 225 17.79 2.35 0.96
C ALA A 225 17.28 1.50 -0.20
N VAL A 226 17.85 0.31 -0.35
CA VAL A 226 17.32 -0.76 -1.20
C VAL A 226 16.40 -1.62 -0.34
N ILE A 227 15.11 -1.60 -0.66
CA ILE A 227 14.10 -2.43 0.00
C ILE A 227 13.72 -3.61 -0.90
N GLN A 228 13.58 -4.77 -0.28
CA GLN A 228 13.02 -5.97 -0.89
C GLN A 228 11.67 -6.27 -0.25
N LEU A 229 10.65 -6.46 -1.07
CA LEU A 229 9.30 -6.84 -0.66
C LEU A 229 8.97 -8.18 -1.32
N ILE A 230 8.69 -9.20 -0.51
CA ILE A 230 8.32 -10.53 -0.99
C ILE A 230 6.87 -10.80 -0.57
N PRO A 231 5.93 -11.02 -1.50
CA PRO A 231 4.56 -11.34 -1.15
C PRO A 231 4.50 -12.58 -0.22
N LEU A 232 3.73 -12.48 0.85
CA LEU A 232 3.47 -13.59 1.76
C LEU A 232 2.53 -14.62 1.09
N LYS A 233 2.61 -15.88 1.54
CA LYS A 233 1.67 -16.93 1.08
C LYS A 233 0.24 -16.61 1.50
N ARG A 234 0.09 -16.18 2.74
CA ARG A 234 -1.15 -15.66 3.32
C ARG A 234 -0.83 -14.33 3.96
N PRO A 235 -1.72 -13.34 3.89
CA PRO A 235 -1.53 -12.13 4.66
C PRO A 235 -1.46 -12.45 6.15
N LEU A 236 -0.87 -11.56 6.95
CA LEU A 236 -0.87 -11.69 8.41
C LEU A 236 -2.30 -11.80 8.94
N VAL A 237 -3.20 -10.98 8.38
CA VAL A 237 -4.63 -11.04 8.63
C VAL A 237 -5.41 -10.92 7.31
N GLU A 238 -6.40 -11.81 7.12
CA GLU A 238 -7.31 -11.83 5.97
C GLU A 238 -8.31 -10.68 6.04
N VAL A 239 -7.91 -9.51 5.55
CA VAL A 239 -8.73 -8.29 5.51
C VAL A 239 -8.59 -7.62 4.16
N SER A 240 -9.60 -6.86 3.72
CA SER A 240 -9.46 -6.07 2.50
C SER A 240 -8.47 -4.92 2.70
N TYR A 241 -7.76 -4.57 1.62
CA TYR A 241 -6.85 -3.42 1.64
C TYR A 241 -7.56 -2.14 2.09
N ASP A 242 -8.76 -1.86 1.57
CA ASP A 242 -9.44 -0.59 1.81
C ASP A 242 -9.88 -0.45 3.27
N LEU A 243 -10.30 -1.54 3.93
CA LEU A 243 -10.60 -1.53 5.36
C LEU A 243 -9.35 -1.28 6.19
N LEU A 244 -8.27 -2.00 5.91
CA LEU A 244 -7.01 -1.83 6.65
C LEU A 244 -6.43 -0.42 6.42
N ASP A 245 -6.47 0.10 5.19
CA ASP A 245 -6.03 1.47 4.89
C ASP A 245 -6.86 2.50 5.66
N LYS A 246 -8.18 2.32 5.71
CA LYS A 246 -9.08 3.24 6.43
C LYS A 246 -8.76 3.27 7.92
N VAL A 247 -8.69 2.10 8.57
CA VAL A 247 -8.41 2.00 10.01
C VAL A 247 -7.03 2.56 10.33
N THR A 248 -6.00 2.17 9.57
CA THR A 248 -4.63 2.64 9.81
C THR A 248 -4.45 4.13 9.49
N ARG A 249 -5.17 4.68 8.50
CA ARG A 249 -5.17 6.12 8.22
C ARG A 249 -5.72 6.92 9.39
N VAL A 250 -6.81 6.46 10.00
CA VAL A 250 -7.37 7.10 11.20
C VAL A 250 -6.42 6.92 12.39
N ALA A 251 -5.91 5.70 12.61
CA ALA A 251 -4.96 5.38 13.68
C ALA A 251 -3.73 6.30 13.69
N PHE A 252 -3.14 6.55 12.51
CA PHE A 252 -1.90 7.30 12.37
C PHE A 252 -2.11 8.77 11.98
N HIS A 253 -3.35 9.25 11.92
CA HIS A 253 -3.61 10.68 11.72
C HIS A 253 -3.02 11.51 12.87
N THR A 254 -3.11 10.99 14.10
CA THR A 254 -2.47 11.58 15.29
C THR A 254 -1.62 10.53 15.99
N ARG A 255 -0.30 10.68 15.90
CA ARG A 255 0.69 9.66 16.25
C ARG A 255 0.69 9.20 17.72
N ASN A 256 0.26 10.04 18.66
CA ASN A 256 0.35 9.78 20.10
C ASN A 256 -1.02 9.81 20.82
N LYS A 257 -2.08 9.31 20.17
CA LYS A 257 -3.42 9.23 20.79
C LYS A 257 -3.77 7.82 21.24
N LYS A 258 -4.59 7.79 22.30
CA LYS A 258 -5.22 6.60 22.87
C LYS A 258 -6.22 5.98 21.89
N MET A 259 -6.33 4.66 21.87
CA MET A 259 -7.18 3.91 20.94
C MET A 259 -8.66 4.33 20.99
N GLY A 260 -9.21 4.62 22.18
CA GLY A 260 -10.61 5.04 22.30
C GLY A 260 -10.92 6.31 21.50
N THR A 261 -10.07 7.34 21.62
CA THR A 261 -10.26 8.59 20.87
C THR A 261 -10.05 8.39 19.38
N THR A 262 -9.03 7.62 19.01
CA THR A 262 -8.67 7.46 17.60
C THR A 262 -9.66 6.57 16.86
N MET A 263 -10.06 5.43 17.43
CA MET A 263 -11.03 4.53 16.81
C MET A 263 -12.44 5.11 16.78
N GLY A 264 -12.81 5.99 17.72
CA GLY A 264 -14.08 6.71 17.67
C GLY A 264 -14.26 7.57 16.41
N ALA A 265 -13.18 8.03 15.79
CA ALA A 265 -13.26 8.76 14.52
C ALA A 265 -13.65 7.87 13.31
N LEU A 266 -13.71 6.54 13.46
CA LEU A 266 -14.18 5.62 12.43
C LEU A 266 -15.71 5.53 12.34
N PHE A 267 -16.40 5.97 13.40
CA PHE A 267 -17.84 5.80 13.56
C PHE A 267 -18.56 7.15 13.52
N GLN A 268 -19.84 7.10 13.14
CA GLN A 268 -20.74 8.25 13.15
C GLN A 268 -20.96 8.74 14.59
N GLU A 269 -21.27 10.02 14.76
CA GLU A 269 -21.35 10.65 16.08
C GLU A 269 -22.39 9.97 16.98
N GLU A 270 -23.50 9.53 16.39
CA GLU A 270 -24.64 8.93 17.07
C GLU A 270 -24.37 7.53 17.63
N THR A 271 -23.37 6.82 17.09
CA THR A 271 -23.01 5.46 17.55
C THR A 271 -21.56 5.34 17.96
N ARG A 272 -20.85 6.47 18.04
CA ARG A 272 -19.42 6.52 18.26
C ARG A 272 -19.00 5.74 19.49
N ASP A 273 -19.63 6.03 20.63
CA ASP A 273 -19.19 5.48 21.91
C ASP A 273 -19.48 3.98 22.02
N ASP A 274 -20.67 3.55 21.59
CA ASP A 274 -21.07 2.15 21.61
C ASP A 274 -20.28 1.29 20.63
N ASP A 275 -20.15 1.72 19.37
CA ASP A 275 -19.41 0.99 18.35
C ASP A 275 -17.90 0.95 18.67
N THR A 276 -17.35 2.03 19.24
CA THR A 276 -15.94 2.05 19.67
C THR A 276 -15.70 1.10 20.83
N ARG A 277 -16.60 1.10 21.83
CA ARG A 277 -16.51 0.19 22.97
C ARG A 277 -16.58 -1.26 22.51
N GLU A 278 -17.53 -1.58 21.62
CA GLU A 278 -17.67 -2.91 21.04
C GLU A 278 -16.43 -3.33 20.23
N LEU A 279 -15.91 -2.43 19.37
CA LEU A 279 -14.69 -2.67 18.59
C LEU A 279 -13.50 -3.01 19.50
N LEU A 280 -13.25 -2.20 20.51
CA LEU A 280 -12.13 -2.40 21.43
C LEU A 280 -12.31 -3.65 22.30
N HIS A 281 -13.54 -3.90 22.76
CA HIS A 281 -13.85 -5.10 23.53
C HIS A 281 -13.61 -6.38 22.72
N ARG A 282 -14.11 -6.45 21.48
CA ARG A 282 -13.88 -7.58 20.57
C ARG A 282 -12.41 -7.74 20.17
N ALA A 283 -11.66 -6.65 20.09
CA ALA A 283 -10.23 -6.67 19.81
C ALA A 283 -9.37 -6.97 21.05
N HIS A 284 -9.97 -7.15 22.23
CA HIS A 284 -9.29 -7.31 23.52
C HIS A 284 -8.31 -6.16 23.85
N LEU A 285 -8.66 -4.94 23.45
CA LEU A 285 -7.85 -3.74 23.65
C LEU A 285 -8.47 -2.81 24.69
N LYS A 286 -7.63 -2.19 25.51
CA LYS A 286 -8.06 -1.13 26.42
C LYS A 286 -8.13 0.21 25.69
N SER A 287 -9.06 1.07 26.09
CA SER A 287 -9.26 2.39 25.47
C SER A 287 -8.05 3.32 25.62
N ASP A 288 -7.22 3.11 26.64
CA ASP A 288 -6.01 3.88 26.94
C ASP A 288 -4.74 3.37 26.24
N THR A 289 -4.82 2.23 25.55
CA THR A 289 -3.72 1.67 24.75
C THR A 289 -3.26 2.70 23.72
N MET A 290 -1.96 2.80 23.48
CA MET A 290 -1.39 3.72 22.49
C MET A 290 -1.32 3.05 21.12
N CYS A 291 -1.70 3.77 20.06
CA CYS A 291 -1.72 3.20 18.70
C CYS A 291 -0.36 2.61 18.26
N LEU A 292 0.76 3.17 18.73
CA LEU A 292 2.12 2.75 18.37
C LEU A 292 2.55 1.40 18.97
N THR A 293 1.86 0.92 20.01
CA THR A 293 2.19 -0.35 20.68
C THR A 293 1.59 -1.54 19.94
N LEU A 294 0.61 -1.32 19.07
CA LEU A 294 -0.08 -2.39 18.34
C LEU A 294 0.79 -2.92 17.20
N THR A 295 0.80 -4.24 17.08
CA THR A 295 1.37 -5.03 15.99
C THR A 295 0.55 -4.89 14.71
N ALA A 296 1.12 -5.31 13.57
CA ALA A 296 0.38 -5.29 12.29
C ALA A 296 -0.83 -6.24 12.32
N GLU A 297 -0.71 -7.37 13.02
CA GLU A 297 -1.79 -8.35 13.22
C GLU A 297 -2.96 -7.76 14.02
N GLU A 298 -2.70 -7.06 15.12
CA GLU A 298 -3.75 -6.41 15.91
C GLU A 298 -4.51 -5.35 15.09
N PHE A 299 -3.82 -4.58 14.25
CA PHE A 299 -4.48 -3.66 13.32
C PHE A 299 -5.30 -4.38 12.25
N GLY A 300 -4.82 -5.54 11.76
CA GLY A 300 -5.57 -6.40 10.87
C GLY A 300 -6.88 -6.87 11.50
N HIS A 301 -6.82 -7.40 12.73
CA HIS A 301 -8.00 -7.85 13.48
C HIS A 301 -8.96 -6.69 13.75
N LEU A 302 -8.45 -5.51 14.12
CA LEU A 302 -9.28 -4.30 14.27
C LEU A 302 -10.03 -3.95 12.99
N ALA A 303 -9.36 -4.05 11.83
CA ALA A 303 -9.99 -3.76 10.54
C ALA A 303 -11.06 -4.80 10.16
N GLN A 304 -10.87 -6.08 10.49
CA GLN A 304 -11.91 -7.11 10.34
C GLN A 304 -13.12 -6.83 11.23
N ILE A 305 -12.90 -6.61 12.52
CA ILE A 305 -13.96 -6.32 13.49
C ILE A 305 -14.73 -5.05 13.09
N TYR A 306 -14.01 -4.01 12.66
CA TYR A 306 -14.61 -2.79 12.13
C TYR A 306 -15.51 -3.09 10.93
N GLY A 307 -15.03 -3.89 9.97
CA GLY A 307 -15.82 -4.37 8.83
C GLY A 307 -17.11 -5.06 9.26
N ASP A 308 -17.02 -5.98 10.22
CA ASP A 308 -18.19 -6.68 10.75
C ASP A 308 -19.22 -5.74 11.39
N ILE A 309 -18.76 -4.73 12.15
CA ILE A 309 -19.65 -3.78 12.83
C ILE A 309 -20.42 -2.95 11.79
N ILE A 310 -19.75 -2.44 10.76
CA ILE A 310 -20.39 -1.59 9.74
C ILE A 310 -21.26 -2.38 8.75
N SER A 311 -21.05 -3.69 8.61
CA SER A 311 -21.85 -4.54 7.73
C SER A 311 -23.15 -5.05 8.37
N ARG A 312 -23.35 -4.86 9.68
CA ARG A 312 -24.58 -5.29 10.36
C ARG A 312 -25.78 -4.41 9.93
N PRO A 313 -26.91 -5.00 9.51
CA PRO A 313 -28.14 -4.23 9.31
C PRO A 313 -28.60 -3.69 10.67
N ARG A 314 -28.68 -2.36 10.80
CA ARG A 314 -29.19 -1.74 12.02
C ARG A 314 -30.71 -1.90 12.07
N PRO A 315 -31.30 -2.31 13.21
CA PRO A 315 -32.75 -2.44 13.32
C PRO A 315 -33.43 -1.11 13.02
N ILE A 316 -34.46 -1.14 12.16
CA ILE A 316 -35.27 0.02 11.77
C ILE A 316 -35.91 0.70 13.01
N HIS A 317 -36.11 -0.04 14.10
CA HIS A 317 -36.63 0.50 15.36
C HIS A 317 -35.71 1.53 16.02
N GLU A 318 -34.39 1.43 15.88
CA GLU A 318 -33.50 2.50 16.38
C GLU A 318 -33.58 3.76 15.52
N GLN A 319 -34.03 3.69 14.26
CA GLN A 319 -34.26 4.88 13.43
C GLN A 319 -35.61 5.56 13.74
N LEU A 320 -36.63 4.78 14.13
CA LEU A 320 -37.96 5.27 14.48
C LEU A 320 -38.02 5.81 15.92
N ASP A 321 -37.44 5.13 16.90
CA ASP A 321 -37.36 5.61 18.29
C ASP A 321 -36.51 6.89 18.40
N ARG A 322 -35.53 7.07 17.50
CA ARG A 322 -34.71 8.29 17.42
C ARG A 322 -35.43 9.48 16.77
N LYS A 323 -36.37 9.27 15.84
CA LYS A 323 -37.24 10.36 15.34
C LYS A 323 -38.27 10.79 16.38
N ILE A 324 -38.73 9.86 17.22
CA ILE A 324 -39.68 10.16 18.29
C ILE A 324 -39.01 10.98 19.40
N ASN A 325 -37.74 10.70 19.75
CA ASN A 325 -37.00 11.48 20.75
C ASN A 325 -36.45 12.84 20.26
N GLN A 326 -36.38 13.10 18.94
CA GLN A 326 -35.96 14.40 18.40
C GLN A 326 -37.13 15.35 18.09
N ASN A 327 -38.37 14.87 18.10
CA ASN A 327 -39.57 15.67 17.79
C ASN A 327 -40.54 15.79 18.98
N GLU A 328 -40.04 16.01 20.20
CA GLU A 328 -40.81 16.75 21.20
C GLU A 328 -40.52 18.24 21.05
N LEU A 329 -41.20 18.90 20.10
CA LEU A 329 -41.70 20.28 20.25
C LEU A 329 -42.57 20.67 19.04
N THR A 330 -43.83 20.96 19.37
CA THR A 330 -44.87 21.68 18.59
C THR A 330 -45.35 21.05 17.29
N PHE A 331 -46.40 20.24 17.39
CA PHE A 331 -47.44 20.19 16.37
C PHE A 331 -48.53 21.21 16.76
N GLU A 332 -48.51 22.39 16.15
CA GLU A 332 -49.74 23.16 15.96
C GLU A 332 -50.53 22.49 14.84
N LEU A 333 -51.63 21.84 15.19
CA LEU A 333 -52.73 21.60 14.26
C LEU A 333 -54.00 22.08 14.94
N GLY A 334 -54.57 23.12 14.36
CA GLY A 334 -55.96 23.48 14.59
C GLY A 334 -56.89 22.32 14.22
N GLU A 335 -58.10 22.44 14.74
CA GLU A 335 -59.24 21.53 14.57
C GLU A 335 -59.38 20.44 15.66
N THR A 336 -59.92 20.93 16.79
CA THR A 336 -60.97 20.30 17.61
C THR A 336 -61.05 18.78 17.59
N TYR A 337 -60.35 18.16 18.54
CA TYR A 337 -60.72 16.85 19.05
C TYR A 337 -61.45 17.01 20.39
N VAL A 338 -62.74 16.66 20.41
CA VAL A 338 -63.59 16.69 21.60
C VAL A 338 -63.16 15.59 22.57
N ARG A 339 -62.84 15.96 23.82
CA ARG A 339 -62.55 15.00 24.89
C ARG A 339 -63.79 14.15 25.21
N PRO A 340 -63.68 12.81 25.34
CA PRO A 340 -64.72 12.05 26.03
C PRO A 340 -64.66 12.36 27.53
N GLU A 341 -65.83 12.70 28.08
CA GLU A 341 -66.04 13.05 29.49
C GLU A 341 -65.55 11.95 30.43
N LYS A 342 -64.68 12.31 31.38
CA LYS A 342 -64.45 11.47 32.56
C LYS A 342 -65.66 11.58 33.48
N ILE A 343 -66.44 10.51 33.54
CA ILE A 343 -67.36 10.20 34.62
C ILE A 343 -66.61 10.38 35.95
N LYS A 344 -66.94 11.44 36.70
CA LYS A 344 -66.55 11.59 38.10
C LYS A 344 -67.75 11.27 38.98
N THR A 345 -67.58 10.20 39.74
CA THR A 345 -68.43 9.75 40.82
C THR A 345 -68.49 10.78 41.96
N LYS A 346 -69.75 11.12 42.32
CA LYS A 346 -70.28 11.65 43.59
C LYS A 346 -69.32 12.26 44.62
N LYS A 347 -69.63 13.52 44.99
CA LYS A 347 -69.90 13.89 46.39
C LYS A 347 -71.01 14.95 46.44
N LYS A 348 -72.13 14.58 47.08
CA LYS A 348 -73.25 15.46 47.41
C LYS A 348 -72.83 16.46 48.50
N SER A 349 -73.18 17.74 48.34
CA SER A 349 -73.51 18.62 49.47
C SER A 349 -74.75 19.43 49.14
N LYS A 350 -75.60 19.56 50.16
CA LYS A 350 -76.93 20.18 50.21
C LYS A 350 -76.95 21.68 49.92
N LYS A 351 -78.18 22.17 49.63
CA LYS A 351 -78.72 23.56 49.62
C LYS A 351 -78.82 24.16 48.21
N ASP A 352 -79.92 24.75 47.76
CA ASP A 352 -81.25 25.06 48.29
C ASP A 352 -82.20 25.28 47.07
N TRP A 353 -83.48 24.91 47.23
CA TRP A 353 -84.77 25.55 46.83
C TRP A 353 -84.77 26.58 45.67
N ASP A 354 -85.69 26.62 44.69
CA ASP A 354 -87.15 26.57 44.73
C ASP A 354 -87.75 26.44 43.29
N GLU A 355 -89.00 25.95 43.25
CA GLU A 355 -90.03 25.95 42.16
C GLU A 355 -89.94 24.94 40.99
#